data_AF-A0A0N6ZLT5-F1
#
_entry.id   AF-A0A0N6ZLT5-F1
#
_cell.length_a   1.000
_cell.length_b   1.000
_cell.length_c   1.000
_cell.angle_alpha   90.00
_cell.angle_beta   90.00
_cell.angle_gamma   90.00
#
_symmetry.space_group_name_H-M   'P 1'
#
loop_
_entity.id
_entity.type
_entity.pdbx_description
1 polymer ?
#
loop_
_entity_poly.entity_id
_entity_poly.type
_entity_poly.pdbx_seq_one_letter_code
_entity_poly.pdbx_strand_id
1 'polypeptide(L)'
;MSAVAVEESAPVQTPLHDRGARAVLALARFEARRLLLSIPVVIAFVAYVAWIVWRTRDSWDGNPVLQDADRATQSMPMLVGLAVLLCAARAVVRSERHGTEPHFATLVLQPWRRTAAHALSVVPAALLTAVCVAGQFGWEALKPGAVGHGSPAELAVGPLTVLAFGTLGVLLGRLTMSAFAAPLLVVVLLFVFVLGTGPSEASGLSWLAPAVPVIGPDSLPSDLLGRPAAWHALYLAGAALCIAFLAMAVAGGRGAFVRAGLALSLAAAVTGGVLQARGVTPSPELTAAREHASTDPDLTCAEHGGSTYCALPEWAPRTGAWAEVVDRVQAVAGGSAHDRPLVVRQRIDARYGPGTDASIPASTEPHRVTVGTAWGGNRVPEFSSAVAAVLVAGTEAAGSELCDGRMVTVMWLSLSWQDDPMDALRRVRLDDSVTGSAIVLSPTDPLSMTEGQTDVVRRLLENPPAGTGARVKKHWAELTAPGVTTARVAELLGVPGPKKADSCED
;
A
#
# COMPACT_ATOMS: atom_id res chain seq x y z
N MET A 1 41.09 -76.13 -36.21
CA MET A 1 41.32 -74.94 -35.36
C MET A 1 40.34 -73.87 -35.82
N SER A 2 39.19 -73.77 -35.15
CA SER A 2 38.19 -72.73 -35.46
C SER A 2 38.42 -71.54 -34.54
N ALA A 3 38.75 -70.39 -35.11
CA ALA A 3 38.88 -69.14 -34.39
C ALA A 3 37.48 -68.59 -34.10
N VAL A 4 37.14 -68.51 -32.80
CA VAL A 4 35.97 -67.80 -32.31
C VAL A 4 36.32 -66.32 -32.27
N ALA A 5 35.65 -65.52 -33.10
CA ALA A 5 35.70 -64.07 -33.00
C ALA A 5 34.91 -63.65 -31.75
N VAL A 6 35.60 -63.11 -30.76
CA VAL A 6 34.97 -62.44 -29.61
C VAL A 6 34.67 -61.01 -30.05
N GLU A 7 33.39 -60.71 -30.21
CA GLU A 7 32.89 -59.36 -30.46
C GLU A 7 32.98 -58.56 -29.16
N GLU A 8 33.97 -57.68 -29.06
CA GLU A 8 34.16 -56.78 -27.93
C GLU A 8 33.13 -55.65 -28.00
N SER A 9 32.08 -55.77 -27.19
CA SER A 9 31.05 -54.74 -27.05
C SER A 9 31.67 -53.47 -26.45
N ALA A 10 31.78 -52.42 -27.27
CA ALA A 10 32.24 -51.11 -26.83
C ALA A 10 31.35 -50.56 -25.69
N PRO A 11 31.92 -50.01 -24.60
CA PRO A 11 31.13 -49.45 -23.52
C PRO A 11 30.42 -48.18 -23.99
N VAL A 12 29.08 -48.23 -24.04
CA VAL A 12 28.24 -47.05 -24.22
C VAL A 12 28.40 -46.15 -23.00
N GLN A 13 29.33 -45.20 -23.06
CA GLN A 13 29.46 -44.13 -22.07
C GLN A 13 28.31 -43.12 -22.26
N THR A 14 27.12 -43.44 -21.76
CA THR A 14 26.13 -42.38 -21.50
C THR A 14 26.67 -41.43 -20.42
N PRO A 15 26.60 -40.09 -20.59
CA PRO A 15 27.16 -39.16 -19.62
C PRO A 15 26.44 -39.29 -18.26
N LEU A 16 27.16 -39.78 -17.24
CA LEU A 16 26.65 -39.98 -15.87
C LEU A 16 26.16 -38.68 -15.21
N HIS A 17 26.58 -37.51 -15.69
CA HIS A 17 26.17 -36.21 -15.16
C HIS A 17 24.67 -35.91 -15.38
N ASP A 18 24.10 -36.35 -16.50
CA ASP A 18 22.75 -35.98 -16.91
C ASP A 18 21.65 -36.77 -16.15
N ARG A 19 21.98 -37.98 -15.68
CA ARG A 19 21.07 -38.79 -14.83
C ARG A 19 20.88 -38.19 -13.43
N GLY A 20 21.88 -37.49 -12.90
CA GLY A 20 21.84 -36.87 -11.57
C GLY A 20 20.91 -35.65 -11.52
N ALA A 21 21.01 -34.76 -12.51
CA ALA A 21 20.15 -33.57 -12.59
C ALA A 21 18.67 -33.94 -12.79
N ARG A 22 18.39 -34.91 -13.67
CA ARG A 22 17.02 -35.41 -13.89
C ARG A 22 16.40 -36.00 -12.61
N ALA A 23 17.16 -36.76 -11.84
CA ALA A 23 16.69 -37.31 -10.57
C ALA A 23 16.41 -36.22 -9.52
N VAL A 24 17.24 -35.17 -9.44
CA VAL A 24 16.99 -34.00 -8.57
C VAL A 24 15.71 -33.27 -8.98
N LEU A 25 15.51 -33.01 -10.28
CA LEU A 25 14.31 -32.34 -10.78
C LEU A 25 13.04 -33.18 -10.58
N ALA A 26 13.12 -34.49 -10.77
CA ALA A 26 12.00 -35.39 -10.51
C ALA A 26 11.59 -35.36 -9.03
N LEU A 27 12.55 -35.42 -8.11
CA LEU A 27 12.30 -35.29 -6.68
C LEU A 27 11.76 -33.91 -6.32
N ALA A 28 12.34 -32.84 -6.87
CA ALA A 28 11.86 -31.47 -6.65
C ALA A 28 10.41 -31.30 -7.10
N ARG A 29 10.03 -31.85 -8.26
CA ARG A 29 8.66 -31.82 -8.78
C ARG A 29 7.70 -32.61 -7.88
N PHE A 30 8.11 -33.78 -7.40
CA PHE A 30 7.32 -34.58 -6.47
C PHE A 30 7.06 -33.84 -5.16
N GLU A 31 8.11 -33.30 -4.54
CA GLU A 31 7.99 -32.56 -3.28
C GLU A 31 7.24 -31.24 -3.47
N ALA A 32 7.41 -30.55 -4.60
CA ALA A 32 6.68 -29.32 -4.90
C ALA A 32 5.18 -29.58 -4.98
N ARG A 33 4.77 -30.65 -5.68
CA ARG A 33 3.35 -31.03 -5.75
C ARG A 33 2.79 -31.33 -4.35
N ARG A 34 3.56 -32.04 -3.51
CA ARG A 34 3.13 -32.38 -2.16
C ARG A 34 3.09 -31.17 -1.23
N LEU A 35 4.02 -30.23 -1.39
CA LEU A 35 4.07 -28.95 -0.69
C LEU A 35 2.83 -28.11 -1.02
N LEU A 36 2.55 -27.91 -2.31
CA LEU A 36 1.42 -27.10 -2.79
C LEU A 36 0.06 -27.69 -2.38
N LEU A 37 -0.04 -29.01 -2.27
CA LEU A 37 -1.27 -29.71 -1.86
C LEU A 37 -1.36 -29.93 -0.34
N SER A 38 -0.38 -29.45 0.43
CA SER A 38 -0.45 -29.57 1.88
C SER A 38 -1.52 -28.63 2.44
N ILE A 39 -2.27 -29.11 3.44
CA ILE A 39 -3.39 -28.37 4.03
C ILE A 39 -2.99 -26.93 4.44
N PRO A 40 -1.85 -26.68 5.14
CA PRO A 40 -1.48 -25.32 5.52
C PRO A 40 -1.21 -24.41 4.33
N VAL A 41 -0.57 -24.91 3.27
CA VAL A 41 -0.25 -24.12 2.07
C VAL A 41 -1.50 -23.80 1.27
N VAL A 42 -2.41 -24.78 1.12
CA VAL A 42 -3.70 -24.56 0.47
C VAL A 42 -4.52 -23.52 1.22
N ILE A 43 -4.62 -23.63 2.56
CA ILE A 43 -5.33 -22.64 3.39
C ILE A 43 -4.71 -21.25 3.23
N ALA A 44 -3.38 -21.14 3.25
CA ALA A 44 -2.70 -19.85 3.11
C ALA A 44 -2.97 -19.20 1.73
N PHE A 45 -2.96 -19.97 0.64
CA PHE A 45 -3.30 -19.44 -0.69
C PHE A 45 -4.77 -19.08 -0.83
N VAL A 46 -5.68 -19.91 -0.29
CA VAL A 46 -7.11 -19.58 -0.27
C VAL A 46 -7.37 -18.30 0.52
N ALA A 47 -6.73 -18.16 1.69
CA ALA A 47 -6.81 -16.94 2.49
C ALA A 47 -6.24 -15.74 1.74
N TYR A 48 -5.12 -15.89 1.02
CA TYR A 48 -4.56 -14.80 0.24
C TYR A 48 -5.48 -14.39 -0.92
N VAL A 49 -6.03 -15.33 -1.68
CA VAL A 49 -6.99 -15.03 -2.76
C VAL A 49 -8.26 -14.39 -2.20
N ALA A 50 -8.81 -14.92 -1.10
CA ALA A 50 -9.98 -14.34 -0.44
C ALA A 50 -9.68 -12.91 0.05
N TRP A 51 -8.50 -12.68 0.60
CA TRP A 51 -8.04 -11.35 0.99
C TRP A 51 -7.95 -10.40 -0.19
N ILE A 52 -7.38 -10.84 -1.33
CA ILE A 52 -7.33 -10.03 -2.55
C ILE A 52 -8.75 -9.63 -2.95
N VAL A 53 -9.66 -10.61 -3.12
CA VAL A 53 -11.04 -10.35 -3.52
C VAL A 53 -11.78 -9.43 -2.55
N TRP A 54 -11.55 -9.58 -1.24
CA TRP A 54 -12.19 -8.75 -0.23
C TRP A 54 -11.61 -7.33 -0.23
N ARG A 55 -10.28 -7.20 -0.22
CA ARG A 55 -9.60 -5.93 -0.06
C ARG A 55 -9.69 -5.06 -1.31
N THR A 56 -9.59 -5.64 -2.51
CA THR A 56 -9.48 -4.87 -3.77
C THR A 56 -10.80 -4.28 -4.27
N ARG A 57 -11.94 -4.70 -3.70
CA ARG A 57 -13.28 -4.18 -4.05
C ARG A 57 -13.40 -2.69 -3.76
N ASP A 58 -13.12 -2.33 -2.51
CA ASP A 58 -13.30 -0.96 -2.01
C ASP A 58 -11.94 -0.33 -1.61
N SER A 59 -10.83 -0.91 -2.06
CA SER A 59 -9.52 -0.32 -1.82
C SER A 59 -9.37 1.02 -2.53
N TRP A 60 -8.81 1.98 -1.79
CA TRP A 60 -8.46 3.32 -2.28
C TRP A 60 -9.64 4.08 -2.88
N ASP A 61 -10.87 3.74 -2.50
CA ASP A 61 -12.10 4.33 -3.03
C ASP A 61 -12.14 4.38 -4.57
N GLY A 62 -11.57 3.37 -5.23
CA GLY A 62 -11.48 3.29 -6.70
C GLY A 62 -10.35 4.10 -7.34
N ASN A 63 -9.54 4.79 -6.55
CA ASN A 63 -8.50 5.72 -6.99
C ASN A 63 -7.12 5.36 -6.41
N PRO A 64 -6.56 4.18 -6.76
CA PRO A 64 -5.29 3.74 -6.21
C PRO A 64 -4.12 4.59 -6.72
N VAL A 65 -3.09 4.71 -5.88
CA VAL A 65 -1.76 5.19 -6.27
C VAL A 65 -0.85 3.97 -6.38
N LEU A 66 -0.27 3.72 -7.56
CA LEU A 66 0.31 2.41 -7.88
C LEU A 66 1.56 2.06 -7.07
N GLN A 67 2.36 3.05 -6.69
CA GLN A 67 3.50 2.88 -5.78
C GLN A 67 3.10 2.64 -4.31
N ASP A 68 1.81 2.77 -3.97
CA ASP A 68 1.27 2.34 -2.67
C ASP A 68 0.67 0.95 -2.80
N ALA A 69 0.03 0.69 -3.94
CA ALA A 69 -0.56 -0.61 -4.26
C ALA A 69 0.48 -1.73 -4.36
N ASP A 70 1.66 -1.47 -4.93
CA ASP A 70 2.74 -2.47 -4.99
C ASP A 70 3.31 -2.80 -3.59
N ARG A 71 3.51 -1.81 -2.72
CA ARG A 71 3.95 -1.98 -1.33
C ARG A 71 2.90 -2.72 -0.51
N ALA A 72 1.63 -2.48 -0.76
CA ALA A 72 0.52 -3.20 -0.12
C ALA A 72 0.50 -4.71 -0.47
N THR A 73 1.24 -5.17 -1.48
CA THR A 73 1.34 -6.61 -1.82
C THR A 73 2.27 -7.39 -0.88
N GLN A 74 3.07 -6.73 -0.03
CA GLN A 74 4.18 -7.38 0.69
C GLN A 74 3.74 -8.20 1.92
N SER A 75 2.66 -7.80 2.60
CA SER A 75 2.29 -8.36 3.91
C SER A 75 1.70 -9.76 3.84
N MET A 76 0.72 -10.00 2.97
CA MET A 76 0.02 -11.29 2.90
C MET A 76 0.87 -12.48 2.43
N PRO A 77 1.82 -12.32 1.49
CA PRO A 77 2.79 -13.37 1.14
C PRO A 77 3.55 -13.96 2.32
N MET A 78 3.70 -13.23 3.43
CA MET A 78 4.36 -13.74 4.64
C MET A 78 3.61 -14.94 5.24
N LEU A 79 2.27 -14.93 5.21
CA LEU A 79 1.45 -16.05 5.67
C LEU A 79 1.72 -17.31 4.84
N VAL A 80 1.81 -17.15 3.51
CA VAL A 80 2.17 -18.23 2.58
C VAL A 80 3.59 -18.73 2.89
N GLY A 81 4.54 -17.81 3.10
CA GLY A 81 5.91 -18.15 3.42
C GLY A 81 6.01 -18.98 4.72
N LEU A 82 5.27 -18.63 5.77
CA LEU A 82 5.25 -19.39 7.03
C LEU A 82 4.71 -20.81 6.85
N ALA A 83 3.62 -20.96 6.07
CA ALA A 83 3.08 -22.27 5.74
C ALA A 83 4.08 -23.12 4.93
N VAL A 84 4.78 -22.50 3.98
CA VAL A 84 5.81 -23.13 3.14
C VAL A 84 7.04 -23.52 3.97
N LEU A 85 7.52 -22.67 4.88
CA LEU A 85 8.61 -22.97 5.83
C LEU A 85 8.30 -24.24 6.63
N LEU A 86 7.10 -24.29 7.22
CA LEU A 86 6.65 -25.40 8.04
C LEU A 86 6.61 -26.71 7.24
N CYS A 87 6.06 -26.66 6.02
CA CYS A 87 5.91 -27.85 5.19
C CYS A 87 7.25 -28.30 4.57
N ALA A 88 8.13 -27.37 4.22
CA ALA A 88 9.48 -27.67 3.73
C ALA A 88 10.35 -28.34 4.82
N ALA A 89 10.32 -27.82 6.05
CA ALA A 89 11.02 -28.44 7.19
C ALA A 89 10.53 -29.87 7.44
N ARG A 90 9.21 -30.07 7.42
CA ARG A 90 8.59 -31.40 7.56
C ARG A 90 8.92 -32.35 6.41
N ALA A 91 9.09 -31.83 5.20
CA ALA A 91 9.50 -32.63 4.06
C ALA A 91 10.93 -33.16 4.22
N VAL A 92 11.85 -32.32 4.70
CA VAL A 92 13.26 -32.69 4.91
C VAL A 92 13.42 -33.78 5.98
N VAL A 93 12.71 -33.68 7.11
CA VAL A 93 12.80 -34.68 8.20
C VAL A 93 11.92 -35.92 7.97
N ARG A 94 11.22 -35.99 6.83
CA ARG A 94 10.23 -37.05 6.56
C ARG A 94 10.86 -38.43 6.48
N SER A 95 11.99 -38.56 5.80
CA SER A 95 12.61 -39.86 5.57
C SER A 95 13.07 -40.49 6.88
N GLU A 96 13.67 -39.69 7.76
CA GLU A 96 14.07 -40.04 9.13
C GLU A 96 12.87 -40.42 9.99
N ARG A 97 11.82 -39.59 10.00
CA ARG A 97 10.61 -39.84 10.79
C ARG A 97 9.93 -41.17 10.44
N HIS A 98 10.01 -41.58 9.19
CA HIS A 98 9.43 -42.85 8.72
C HIS A 98 10.44 -44.00 8.61
N GLY A 99 11.68 -43.84 9.09
CA GLY A 99 12.70 -44.89 9.05
C GLY A 99 13.10 -45.33 7.64
N THR A 100 12.89 -44.48 6.64
CA THR A 100 13.14 -44.79 5.22
C THR A 100 14.53 -44.37 4.75
N GLU A 101 15.31 -43.69 5.60
CA GLU A 101 16.66 -43.22 5.26
C GLU A 101 17.62 -44.34 4.79
N PRO A 102 17.65 -45.54 5.40
CA PRO A 102 18.50 -46.64 4.91
C PRO A 102 18.14 -47.08 3.48
N HIS A 103 16.87 -46.97 3.09
CA HIS A 103 16.41 -47.31 1.73
C HIS A 103 16.88 -46.23 0.74
N PHE A 104 16.84 -44.95 1.13
CA PHE A 104 17.38 -43.86 0.32
C PHE A 104 18.91 -43.84 0.25
N ALA A 105 19.60 -44.36 1.26
CA ALA A 105 21.06 -44.50 1.25
C ALA A 105 21.57 -45.48 0.17
N THR A 106 20.72 -46.43 -0.27
CA THR A 106 21.02 -47.32 -1.40
C THR A 106 20.72 -46.71 -2.77
N LEU A 107 20.02 -45.56 -2.81
CA LEU A 107 19.61 -44.89 -4.06
C LEU A 107 20.62 -43.83 -4.54
N VAL A 108 20.58 -43.58 -5.86
CA VAL A 108 21.53 -42.82 -6.71
C VAL A 108 21.83 -41.36 -6.27
N LEU A 109 21.07 -40.78 -5.34
CA LEU A 109 21.18 -39.35 -4.98
C LEU A 109 21.90 -39.11 -3.65
N GLN A 110 23.08 -38.51 -3.74
CA GLN A 110 23.84 -38.02 -2.60
C GLN A 110 22.99 -37.07 -1.71
N PRO A 111 23.22 -37.03 -0.37
CA PRO A 111 22.37 -36.26 0.56
C PRO A 111 22.22 -34.77 0.22
N TRP A 112 23.29 -34.11 -0.25
CA TRP A 112 23.23 -32.71 -0.69
C TRP A 112 22.36 -32.51 -1.95
N ARG A 113 22.30 -33.49 -2.86
CA ARG A 113 21.44 -33.45 -4.05
C ARG A 113 19.96 -33.60 -3.69
N ARG A 114 19.64 -34.42 -2.68
CA ARG A 114 18.28 -34.48 -2.11
C ARG A 114 17.89 -33.15 -1.46
N THR A 115 18.82 -32.51 -0.75
CA THR A 115 18.59 -31.18 -0.17
C THR A 115 18.39 -30.10 -1.25
N ALA A 116 19.16 -30.16 -2.35
CA ALA A 116 18.95 -29.30 -3.51
C ALA A 116 17.54 -29.49 -4.10
N ALA A 117 17.05 -30.72 -4.17
CA ALA A 117 15.68 -30.99 -4.64
C ALA A 117 14.61 -30.37 -3.72
N HIS A 118 14.78 -30.45 -2.40
CA HIS A 118 13.87 -29.78 -1.45
C HIS A 118 13.93 -28.26 -1.55
N ALA A 119 15.11 -27.67 -1.74
CA ALA A 119 15.24 -26.22 -1.98
C ALA A 119 14.53 -25.80 -3.28
N LEU A 120 14.71 -26.56 -4.36
CA LEU A 120 14.02 -26.34 -5.63
C LEU A 120 12.50 -26.54 -5.54
N SER A 121 12.01 -27.40 -4.63
CA SER A 121 10.57 -27.66 -4.48
C SER A 121 9.76 -26.47 -3.97
N VAL A 122 10.43 -25.45 -3.41
CA VAL A 122 9.81 -24.21 -2.93
C VAL A 122 9.48 -23.26 -4.08
N VAL A 123 10.23 -23.33 -5.20
CA VAL A 123 10.11 -22.38 -6.33
C VAL A 123 8.68 -22.28 -6.86
N PRO A 124 7.92 -23.38 -7.08
CA PRO A 124 6.55 -23.27 -7.55
C PRO A 124 5.60 -22.51 -6.61
N ALA A 125 5.81 -22.56 -5.29
CA ALA A 125 5.01 -21.79 -4.35
C ALA A 125 5.32 -20.29 -4.45
N ALA A 126 6.59 -19.91 -4.65
CA ALA A 126 6.96 -18.53 -4.90
C ALA A 126 6.42 -18.00 -6.23
N LEU A 127 6.45 -18.82 -7.30
CA LEU A 127 5.85 -18.46 -8.58
C LEU A 127 4.32 -18.28 -8.47
N LEU A 128 3.62 -19.15 -7.75
CA LEU A 128 2.20 -18.98 -7.51
C LEU A 128 1.90 -17.71 -6.68
N THR A 129 2.78 -17.39 -5.72
CA THR A 129 2.70 -16.12 -4.98
C THR A 129 2.90 -14.93 -5.92
N ALA A 130 3.83 -15.00 -6.87
CA ALA A 130 4.03 -13.95 -7.87
C ALA A 130 2.79 -13.76 -8.75
N VAL A 131 2.08 -14.84 -9.11
CA VAL A 131 0.79 -14.76 -9.80
C VAL A 131 -0.26 -14.04 -8.95
N CYS A 132 -0.34 -14.35 -7.66
CA CYS A 132 -1.28 -13.67 -6.75
C CYS A 132 -0.95 -12.18 -6.60
N VAL A 133 0.33 -11.83 -6.45
CA VAL A 133 0.82 -10.43 -6.39
C VAL A 133 0.52 -9.69 -7.69
N ALA A 134 0.81 -10.31 -8.84
CA ALA A 134 0.49 -9.72 -10.15
C ALA A 134 -1.02 -9.55 -10.34
N GLY A 135 -1.85 -10.49 -9.87
CA GLY A 135 -3.30 -10.37 -9.88
C GLY A 135 -3.81 -9.25 -8.98
N GLN A 136 -3.27 -9.13 -7.77
CA GLN A 136 -3.61 -8.06 -6.82
C GLN A 136 -3.24 -6.68 -7.39
N PHE A 137 -2.00 -6.50 -7.82
CA PHE A 137 -1.52 -5.24 -8.39
C PHE A 137 -2.23 -4.91 -9.72
N GLY A 138 -2.40 -5.91 -10.59
CA GLY A 138 -3.09 -5.75 -11.87
C GLY A 138 -4.54 -5.32 -11.70
N TRP A 139 -5.24 -5.82 -10.67
CA TRP A 139 -6.59 -5.37 -10.36
C TRP A 139 -6.64 -3.88 -10.00
N GLU A 140 -5.70 -3.40 -9.18
CA GLU A 140 -5.60 -1.98 -8.83
C GLU A 140 -5.21 -1.12 -10.05
N ALA A 141 -4.25 -1.59 -10.86
CA ALA A 141 -3.79 -0.89 -12.06
C ALA A 141 -4.86 -0.76 -13.15
N LEU A 142 -5.87 -1.63 -13.15
CA LEU A 142 -6.99 -1.57 -14.09
C LEU A 142 -8.12 -0.63 -13.64
N LYS A 143 -8.05 -0.06 -12.43
CA LYS A 143 -9.06 0.91 -11.99
C LYS A 143 -8.93 2.22 -12.77
N PRO A 144 -10.04 2.84 -13.22
CA PRO A 144 -10.00 4.07 -14.02
C PRO A 144 -9.27 5.24 -13.33
N GLY A 145 -9.31 5.31 -11.99
CA GLY A 145 -8.65 6.35 -11.19
C GLY A 145 -7.20 6.05 -10.78
N ALA A 146 -6.61 4.98 -11.32
CA ALA A 146 -5.24 4.59 -11.02
C ALA A 146 -4.23 5.60 -11.56
N VAL A 147 -3.27 6.00 -10.72
CA VAL A 147 -2.19 6.93 -11.08
C VAL A 147 -0.84 6.48 -10.56
N GLY A 148 0.24 7.08 -11.06
CA GLY A 148 1.60 6.74 -10.69
C GLY A 148 2.07 5.45 -11.36
N HIS A 149 3.04 4.76 -10.76
CA HIS A 149 3.59 3.52 -11.32
C HIS A 149 4.04 2.52 -10.24
N GLY A 150 3.95 1.23 -10.56
CA GLY A 150 4.48 0.17 -9.70
C GLY A 150 5.96 -0.12 -9.96
N SER A 151 6.67 -0.50 -8.90
CA SER A 151 8.05 -0.97 -8.94
C SER A 151 8.10 -2.50 -9.04
N PRO A 152 8.73 -3.06 -10.09
CA PRO A 152 8.95 -4.50 -10.18
C PRO A 152 9.72 -5.08 -9.00
N ALA A 153 10.62 -4.29 -8.40
CA ALA A 153 11.38 -4.70 -7.23
C ALA A 153 10.50 -4.81 -5.98
N GLU A 154 9.55 -3.88 -5.78
CA GLU A 154 8.58 -3.95 -4.68
C GLU A 154 7.62 -5.15 -4.85
N LEU A 155 7.17 -5.41 -6.08
CA LEU A 155 6.34 -6.58 -6.40
C LEU A 155 7.09 -7.92 -6.21
N ALA A 156 8.41 -7.93 -6.36
CA ALA A 156 9.22 -9.14 -6.16
C ALA A 156 9.38 -9.53 -4.67
N VAL A 157 9.16 -8.60 -3.73
CA VAL A 157 9.39 -8.82 -2.30
C VAL A 157 8.56 -9.99 -1.77
N GLY A 158 7.25 -10.02 -2.04
CA GLY A 158 6.37 -11.10 -1.58
C GLY A 158 6.85 -12.50 -2.00
N PRO A 159 7.06 -12.76 -3.30
CA PRO A 159 7.59 -14.03 -3.79
C PRO A 159 8.98 -14.38 -3.23
N LEU A 160 9.89 -13.40 -3.13
CA LEU A 160 11.23 -13.61 -2.57
C LEU A 160 11.18 -13.97 -1.08
N THR A 161 10.25 -13.40 -0.33
CA THR A 161 10.01 -13.74 1.08
C THR A 161 9.49 -15.16 1.24
N VAL A 162 8.61 -15.63 0.34
CA VAL A 162 8.18 -17.04 0.31
C VAL A 162 9.35 -17.97 0.00
N LEU A 163 10.24 -17.60 -0.94
CA LEU A 163 11.46 -18.37 -1.22
C LEU A 163 12.36 -18.45 0.01
N ALA A 164 12.65 -17.31 0.66
CA ALA A 164 13.52 -17.24 1.82
C ALA A 164 13.00 -18.09 2.98
N PHE A 165 11.69 -18.02 3.27
CA PHE A 165 11.07 -18.83 4.32
C PHE A 165 11.06 -20.33 3.97
N GLY A 166 10.80 -20.70 2.71
CA GLY A 166 10.86 -22.10 2.31
C GLY A 166 12.26 -22.69 2.39
N THR A 167 13.29 -21.97 1.91
CA THR A 167 14.68 -22.45 2.02
C THR A 167 15.16 -22.47 3.48
N LEU A 168 14.68 -21.54 4.32
CA LEU A 168 14.91 -21.57 5.77
C LEU A 168 14.30 -22.81 6.41
N GLY A 169 13.10 -23.21 6.00
CA GLY A 169 12.48 -24.47 6.43
C GLY A 169 13.35 -25.68 6.06
N VAL A 170 13.91 -25.70 4.85
CA VAL A 170 14.84 -26.77 4.42
C VAL A 170 16.09 -26.82 5.29
N LEU A 171 16.72 -25.67 5.56
CA LEU A 171 17.91 -25.57 6.41
C LEU A 171 17.59 -26.03 7.84
N LEU A 172 16.48 -25.57 8.42
CA LEU A 172 16.07 -25.92 9.77
C LEU A 172 15.84 -27.43 9.93
N GLY A 173 15.20 -28.06 8.93
CA GLY A 173 15.02 -29.50 8.89
C GLY A 173 16.36 -30.25 8.90
N ARG A 174 17.40 -29.71 8.25
CA ARG A 174 18.75 -30.29 8.26
C ARG A 174 19.52 -30.07 9.55
N LEU A 175 19.38 -28.91 10.19
CA LEU A 175 20.12 -28.58 11.40
C LEU A 175 19.56 -29.27 12.64
N THR A 176 18.24 -29.31 12.78
CA THR A 176 17.60 -29.76 14.02
C THR A 176 17.17 -31.21 13.97
N MET A 177 16.89 -31.74 12.77
CA MET A 177 16.30 -33.06 12.56
C MET A 177 15.05 -33.30 13.45
N SER A 178 14.39 -32.21 13.87
CA SER A 178 13.29 -32.21 14.84
C SER A 178 12.00 -31.69 14.20
N ALA A 179 10.90 -32.41 14.46
CA ALA A 179 9.58 -32.02 13.95
C ALA A 179 8.99 -30.77 14.65
N PHE A 180 9.54 -30.38 15.81
CA PHE A 180 9.03 -29.28 16.63
C PHE A 180 9.72 -27.94 16.37
N ALA A 181 10.91 -27.95 15.76
CA ALA A 181 11.69 -26.74 15.52
C ALA A 181 10.96 -25.74 14.61
N ALA A 182 10.33 -26.23 13.53
CA ALA A 182 9.60 -25.37 12.60
C ALA A 182 8.33 -24.73 13.21
N PRO A 183 7.44 -25.48 13.90
CA PRO A 183 6.33 -24.87 14.63
C PRO A 183 6.77 -23.81 15.65
N LEU A 184 7.82 -24.07 16.43
CA LEU A 184 8.33 -23.11 17.40
C LEU A 184 8.87 -21.84 16.73
N LEU A 185 9.62 -21.99 15.63
CA LEU A 185 10.10 -20.85 14.85
C LEU A 185 8.94 -20.04 14.26
N VAL A 186 7.88 -20.68 13.76
CA VAL A 186 6.69 -19.97 13.28
C VAL A 186 6.05 -19.15 14.41
N VAL A 187 5.93 -19.70 15.62
CA VAL A 187 5.40 -18.97 16.78
C VAL A 187 6.28 -17.77 17.12
N VAL A 188 7.61 -17.95 17.14
CA VAL A 188 8.55 -16.85 17.39
C VAL A 188 8.46 -15.77 16.31
N LEU A 189 8.40 -16.15 15.04
CA LEU A 189 8.28 -15.21 13.93
C LEU A 189 6.96 -14.44 14.00
N LEU A 190 5.83 -15.11 14.26
CA LEU A 190 4.55 -14.45 14.47
C LEU A 190 4.60 -13.47 15.65
N PHE A 191 5.22 -13.86 16.76
CA PHE A 191 5.41 -12.98 17.93
C PHE A 191 6.25 -11.75 17.58
N VAL A 192 7.35 -11.92 16.86
CA VAL A 192 8.19 -10.82 16.37
C VAL A 192 7.44 -9.94 15.35
N PHE A 193 6.60 -10.51 14.50
CA PHE A 193 5.81 -9.73 13.54
C PHE A 193 4.69 -8.93 14.20
N VAL A 194 4.07 -9.45 15.25
CA VAL A 194 2.98 -8.76 15.97
C VAL A 194 3.52 -7.71 16.95
N LEU A 195 4.68 -7.97 17.57
CA LEU A 195 5.24 -7.09 18.62
C LEU A 195 6.41 -6.21 18.14
N GLY A 196 7.05 -6.57 17.03
CA GLY A 196 8.10 -5.78 16.39
C GLY A 196 7.57 -4.61 15.55
N THR A 197 6.25 -4.46 15.43
CA THR A 197 5.57 -3.32 14.78
C THR A 197 5.31 -2.15 15.75
N GLY A 198 5.96 -2.13 16.92
CA GLY A 198 5.92 -0.97 17.82
C GLY A 198 6.49 0.28 17.13
N PRO A 199 6.14 1.49 17.59
CA PRO A 199 6.60 2.75 17.02
C PRO A 199 8.08 2.96 17.38
N SER A 200 8.97 2.22 16.73
CA SER A 200 10.40 2.50 16.75
C SER A 200 10.72 3.37 15.55
N GLU A 201 11.38 4.51 15.76
CA GLU A 201 12.04 5.28 14.71
C GLU A 201 12.74 4.31 13.74
N ALA A 202 12.60 4.57 12.43
CA ALA A 202 13.09 3.70 11.37
C ALA A 202 14.61 3.44 11.53
N SER A 203 14.96 2.39 12.26
CA SER A 203 16.34 1.98 12.44
C SER A 203 16.81 1.24 11.18
N GLY A 204 18.11 1.28 10.85
CA GLY A 204 18.66 0.53 9.72
C GLY A 204 18.33 -0.97 9.73
N LEU A 205 18.00 -1.51 10.91
CA LEU A 205 17.60 -2.90 11.11
C LEU A 205 16.16 -3.20 10.68
N SER A 206 15.25 -2.21 10.66
CA SER A 206 13.86 -2.42 10.21
C SER A 206 13.78 -2.83 8.74
N TRP A 207 14.76 -2.41 7.93
CA TRP A 207 14.86 -2.77 6.52
C TRP A 207 15.36 -4.19 6.27
N LEU A 208 15.88 -4.88 7.29
CA LEU A 208 16.18 -6.32 7.22
C LEU A 208 14.93 -7.19 7.42
N ALA A 209 13.78 -6.58 7.77
CA ALA A 209 12.53 -7.32 7.90
C ALA A 209 12.12 -7.94 6.55
N PRO A 210 11.49 -9.13 6.52
CA PRO A 210 11.05 -9.77 5.28
C PRO A 210 9.98 -9.01 4.48
N ALA A 211 9.36 -8.01 5.09
CA ALA A 211 8.46 -7.06 4.44
C ALA A 211 8.57 -5.73 5.18
N VAL A 212 8.46 -4.63 4.43
CA VAL A 212 8.52 -3.28 4.99
C VAL A 212 7.35 -2.48 4.39
N PRO A 213 6.10 -2.73 4.80
CA PRO A 213 4.96 -1.98 4.30
C PRO A 213 4.92 -0.62 5.01
N VAL A 214 5.64 0.37 4.49
CA VAL A 214 5.40 1.77 4.89
C VAL A 214 4.27 2.26 4.01
N ILE A 215 3.12 2.58 4.59
CA ILE A 215 1.98 3.20 3.89
C ILE A 215 1.53 4.36 4.78
N GLY A 216 1.48 5.57 4.23
CA GLY A 216 1.01 6.77 4.92
C GLY A 216 -0.40 7.15 4.51
N PRO A 217 -1.02 8.13 5.20
CA PRO A 217 -2.28 8.72 4.76
C PRO A 217 -2.12 9.45 3.42
N ASP A 218 -0.96 10.05 3.19
CA ASP A 218 -0.61 10.72 1.94
C ASP A 218 0.33 9.88 1.08
N SER A 219 0.01 9.82 -0.20
CA SER A 219 0.85 9.20 -1.22
C SER A 219 1.87 10.22 -1.72
N LEU A 220 3.12 9.79 -1.91
CA LEU A 220 4.17 10.63 -2.51
C LEU A 220 4.41 10.20 -3.97
N PRO A 221 4.85 11.13 -4.84
CA PRO A 221 5.48 10.77 -6.10
C PRO A 221 6.55 9.70 -5.91
N SER A 222 6.67 8.80 -6.88
CA SER A 222 7.51 7.61 -6.76
C SER A 222 8.98 7.95 -6.48
N ASP A 223 9.49 9.01 -7.12
CA ASP A 223 10.86 9.50 -6.97
C ASP A 223 11.14 10.10 -5.58
N LEU A 224 10.10 10.48 -4.84
CA LEU A 224 10.21 11.04 -3.49
C LEU A 224 10.09 9.98 -2.39
N LEU A 225 9.75 8.73 -2.73
CA LEU A 225 9.65 7.64 -1.75
C LEU A 225 11.00 7.33 -1.11
N GLY A 226 12.08 7.43 -1.88
CA GLY A 226 13.44 7.20 -1.38
C GLY A 226 13.71 5.78 -0.92
N ARG A 227 13.00 4.79 -1.48
CA ARG A 227 13.08 3.40 -1.02
C ARG A 227 14.07 2.59 -1.86
N PRO A 228 15.01 1.89 -1.23
CA PRO A 228 15.98 1.03 -1.92
C PRO A 228 15.37 -0.33 -2.31
N ALA A 229 14.21 -0.34 -2.97
CA ALA A 229 13.44 -1.56 -3.27
C ALA A 229 14.26 -2.63 -4.03
N ALA A 230 15.08 -2.20 -4.99
CA ALA A 230 15.98 -3.11 -5.72
C ALA A 230 17.04 -3.75 -4.82
N TRP A 231 17.58 -3.00 -3.85
CA TRP A 231 18.54 -3.53 -2.87
C TRP A 231 17.86 -4.49 -1.89
N HIS A 232 16.61 -4.22 -1.52
CA HIS A 232 15.80 -5.14 -0.70
C HIS A 232 15.51 -6.45 -1.42
N ALA A 233 15.09 -6.38 -2.69
CA ALA A 233 14.91 -7.56 -3.53
C ALA A 233 16.23 -8.35 -3.68
N LEU A 234 17.36 -7.66 -3.89
CA LEU A 234 18.69 -8.30 -3.93
C LEU A 234 19.05 -8.97 -2.60
N TYR A 235 18.79 -8.31 -1.47
CA TYR A 235 18.99 -8.84 -0.13
C TYR A 235 18.20 -10.15 0.06
N LEU A 236 16.89 -10.14 -0.23
CA LEU A 236 16.03 -11.30 -0.07
C LEU A 236 16.42 -12.45 -1.01
N ALA A 237 16.73 -12.15 -2.27
CA ALA A 237 17.20 -13.15 -3.23
C ALA A 237 18.54 -13.76 -2.80
N GLY A 238 19.50 -12.92 -2.40
CA GLY A 238 20.80 -13.35 -1.87
C GLY A 238 20.64 -14.19 -0.61
N ALA A 239 19.79 -13.77 0.33
CA ALA A 239 19.52 -14.51 1.56
C ALA A 239 18.88 -15.87 1.29
N ALA A 240 17.85 -15.93 0.43
CA ALA A 240 17.19 -17.19 0.08
C ALA A 240 18.16 -18.19 -0.55
N LEU A 241 19.02 -17.73 -1.48
CA LEU A 241 20.06 -18.55 -2.11
C LEU A 241 21.14 -18.96 -1.10
N CYS A 242 21.62 -18.05 -0.27
CA CYS A 242 22.63 -18.33 0.76
C CYS A 242 22.15 -19.42 1.72
N ILE A 243 20.90 -19.32 2.18
CA ILE A 243 20.27 -20.33 3.03
C ILE A 243 20.18 -21.69 2.32
N ALA A 244 19.81 -21.71 1.03
CA ALA A 244 19.75 -22.95 0.25
C ALA A 244 21.14 -23.60 0.07
N PHE A 245 22.16 -22.80 -0.27
CA PHE A 245 23.54 -23.28 -0.38
C PHE A 245 24.11 -23.76 0.95
N LEU A 246 23.79 -23.07 2.05
CA LEU A 246 24.15 -23.49 3.39
C LEU A 246 23.50 -24.83 3.76
N ALA A 247 22.22 -25.03 3.44
CA ALA A 247 21.55 -26.31 3.66
C ALA A 247 22.22 -27.45 2.88
N MET A 248 22.63 -27.21 1.63
CA MET A 248 23.39 -28.18 0.84
C MET A 248 24.78 -28.48 1.43
N ALA A 249 25.47 -27.47 1.96
CA ALA A 249 26.76 -27.63 2.62
C ALA A 249 26.64 -28.46 3.91
N VAL A 250 25.62 -28.17 4.74
CA VAL A 250 25.27 -28.95 5.95
C VAL A 250 24.97 -30.41 5.58
N ALA A 251 24.30 -30.65 4.45
CA ALA A 251 24.04 -31.98 3.92
C ALA A 251 25.25 -32.64 3.21
N GLY A 252 26.46 -32.11 3.37
CA GLY A 252 27.71 -32.72 2.88
C GLY A 252 28.15 -32.29 1.48
N GLY A 253 27.55 -31.26 0.89
CA GLY A 253 27.97 -30.70 -0.40
C GLY A 253 29.29 -29.92 -0.28
N ARG A 254 30.39 -30.46 -0.83
CA ARG A 254 31.75 -29.83 -0.76
C ARG A 254 32.31 -29.35 -2.10
N GLY A 255 31.55 -29.50 -3.19
CA GLY A 255 31.97 -29.12 -4.54
C GLY A 255 32.22 -27.62 -4.70
N ALA A 256 33.03 -27.25 -5.69
CA ALA A 256 33.32 -25.84 -6.01
C ALA A 256 32.04 -25.04 -6.29
N PHE A 257 31.04 -25.66 -6.92
CA PHE A 257 29.72 -25.08 -7.15
C PHE A 257 29.01 -24.63 -5.86
N VAL A 258 28.97 -25.49 -4.81
CA VAL A 258 28.31 -25.16 -3.55
C VAL A 258 29.06 -24.04 -2.83
N ARG A 259 30.39 -24.08 -2.83
CA ARG A 259 31.24 -23.06 -2.20
C ARG A 259 31.13 -21.71 -2.90
N ALA A 260 31.22 -21.69 -4.23
CA ALA A 260 31.08 -20.48 -5.02
C ALA A 260 29.66 -19.89 -4.90
N GLY A 261 28.63 -20.74 -4.97
CA GLY A 261 27.24 -20.34 -4.77
C GLY A 261 27.00 -19.72 -3.39
N LEU A 262 27.54 -20.32 -2.34
CA LEU A 262 27.47 -19.76 -0.98
C LEU A 262 28.18 -18.41 -0.88
N ALA A 263 29.40 -18.29 -1.42
CA ALA A 263 30.17 -17.05 -1.37
C ALA A 263 29.48 -15.90 -2.14
N LEU A 264 29.00 -16.16 -3.36
CA LEU A 264 28.33 -15.17 -4.19
C LEU A 264 26.97 -14.75 -3.62
N SER A 265 26.18 -15.70 -3.13
CA SER A 265 24.87 -15.38 -2.53
C SER A 265 25.02 -14.64 -1.20
N LEU A 266 26.01 -14.99 -0.39
CA LEU A 266 26.36 -14.23 0.81
C LEU A 266 26.80 -12.81 0.47
N ALA A 267 27.66 -12.64 -0.54
CA ALA A 267 28.07 -11.32 -1.00
C ALA A 267 26.86 -10.49 -1.45
N ALA A 268 25.95 -11.07 -2.26
CA ALA A 268 24.72 -10.40 -2.66
C ALA A 268 23.82 -10.02 -1.48
N ALA A 269 23.63 -10.92 -0.51
CA ALA A 269 22.83 -10.66 0.69
C ALA A 269 23.43 -9.54 1.54
N VAL A 270 24.75 -9.57 1.76
CA VAL A 270 25.45 -8.53 2.53
C VAL A 270 25.43 -7.20 1.80
N THR A 271 25.71 -7.17 0.50
CA THR A 271 25.65 -5.94 -0.31
C THR A 271 24.23 -5.36 -0.33
N GLY A 272 23.20 -6.17 -0.60
CA GLY A 272 21.81 -5.73 -0.55
C GLY A 272 21.42 -5.22 0.84
N GLY A 273 21.78 -5.97 1.89
CA GLY A 273 21.48 -5.63 3.28
C GLY A 273 22.17 -4.34 3.77
N VAL A 274 23.42 -4.12 3.39
CA VAL A 274 24.17 -2.89 3.74
C VAL A 274 23.64 -1.70 2.94
N LEU A 275 23.42 -1.86 1.64
CA LEU A 275 22.99 -0.75 0.78
C LEU A 275 21.55 -0.32 1.07
N GLN A 276 20.65 -1.26 1.41
CA GLN A 276 19.31 -0.89 1.86
C GLN A 276 19.35 -0.18 3.23
N ALA A 277 20.19 -0.64 4.17
CA ALA A 277 20.29 -0.03 5.50
C ALA A 277 20.93 1.36 5.44
N ARG A 278 21.77 1.64 4.44
CA ARG A 278 22.25 3.00 4.15
C ARG A 278 21.18 3.90 3.56
N GLY A 279 20.16 3.33 2.90
CA GLY A 279 19.02 4.07 2.36
C GLY A 279 18.00 4.52 3.41
N VAL A 280 18.24 4.26 4.70
CA VAL A 280 17.39 4.75 5.80
C VAL A 280 17.51 6.25 5.98
N THR A 281 18.73 6.79 5.85
CA THR A 281 18.92 8.23 5.80
C THR A 281 18.69 8.67 4.35
N PRO A 282 17.77 9.60 4.09
CA PRO A 282 17.58 10.11 2.74
C PRO A 282 18.88 10.74 2.24
N SER A 283 19.19 10.53 0.96
CA SER A 283 20.36 11.18 0.37
C SER A 283 20.17 12.71 0.35
N PRO A 284 21.25 13.50 0.26
CA PRO A 284 21.13 14.96 0.11
C PRO A 284 20.25 15.35 -1.09
N GLU A 285 20.36 14.62 -2.20
CA GLU A 285 19.57 14.85 -3.40
C GLU A 285 18.09 14.56 -3.16
N LEU A 286 17.76 13.45 -2.49
CA LEU A 286 16.38 13.12 -2.13
C LEU A 286 15.78 14.12 -1.13
N THR A 287 16.59 14.58 -0.18
CA THR A 287 16.18 15.60 0.80
C THR A 287 15.84 16.90 0.09
N ALA A 288 16.72 17.35 -0.82
CA ALA A 288 16.50 18.54 -1.63
C ALA A 288 15.27 18.37 -2.56
N ALA A 289 15.09 17.20 -3.18
CA ALA A 289 13.94 16.92 -4.04
C ALA A 289 12.62 16.96 -3.25
N ARG A 290 12.60 16.40 -2.03
CA ARG A 290 11.43 16.47 -1.13
C ARG A 290 11.14 17.89 -0.68
N GLU A 291 12.17 18.66 -0.34
CA GLU A 291 12.02 20.08 0.02
C GLU A 291 11.48 20.89 -1.15
N HIS A 292 12.03 20.70 -2.35
CA HIS A 292 11.57 21.35 -3.57
C HIS A 292 10.12 20.98 -3.88
N ALA A 293 9.75 19.70 -3.85
CA ALA A 293 8.38 19.26 -4.09
C ALA A 293 7.37 19.78 -3.05
N SER A 294 7.83 20.08 -1.83
CA SER A 294 6.95 20.61 -0.77
C SER A 294 6.79 22.13 -0.84
N THR A 295 7.80 22.85 -1.36
CA THR A 295 7.86 24.32 -1.33
C THR A 295 7.55 24.96 -2.68
N ASP A 296 8.06 24.40 -3.77
CA ASP A 296 7.87 24.88 -5.14
C ASP A 296 7.85 23.70 -6.13
N PRO A 297 6.80 22.85 -6.11
CA PRO A 297 6.74 21.69 -6.98
C PRO A 297 6.59 22.05 -8.46
N ASP A 298 7.23 21.25 -9.32
CA ASP A 298 6.96 21.21 -10.75
C ASP A 298 5.55 20.64 -11.00
N LEU A 299 4.60 21.52 -11.31
CA LEU A 299 3.22 21.15 -11.59
C LEU A 299 2.87 21.21 -13.07
N THR A 300 2.06 20.27 -13.51
CA THR A 300 1.39 20.29 -14.81
C THR A 300 -0.01 20.88 -14.63
N CYS A 301 -0.28 22.01 -15.29
CA CYS A 301 -1.56 22.70 -15.20
C CYS A 301 -2.43 22.45 -16.44
N ALA A 302 -3.72 22.25 -16.23
CA ALA A 302 -4.75 22.15 -17.25
C ALA A 302 -5.93 23.08 -16.91
N GLU A 303 -6.62 23.59 -17.93
CA GLU A 303 -7.84 24.39 -17.74
C GLU A 303 -9.09 23.52 -17.90
N HIS A 304 -10.03 23.67 -16.98
CA HIS A 304 -11.38 23.08 -17.05
C HIS A 304 -12.40 24.12 -16.57
N GLY A 305 -13.45 24.39 -17.34
CA GLY A 305 -14.55 25.26 -16.90
C GLY A 305 -14.13 26.69 -16.51
N GLY A 306 -13.04 27.23 -17.08
CA GLY A 306 -12.50 28.55 -16.73
C GLY A 306 -11.66 28.60 -15.44
N SER A 307 -11.51 27.47 -14.76
CA SER A 307 -10.61 27.28 -13.62
C SER A 307 -9.33 26.53 -14.04
N THR A 308 -8.24 26.74 -13.31
CA THR A 308 -6.94 26.13 -13.57
C THR A 308 -6.66 25.04 -12.53
N TYR A 309 -6.22 23.87 -12.99
CA TYR A 309 -5.94 22.70 -12.16
C TYR A 309 -4.49 22.28 -12.34
N CYS A 310 -3.68 22.47 -11.32
CA CYS A 310 -2.26 22.18 -11.32
C CYS A 310 -1.97 20.96 -10.46
N ALA A 311 -1.53 19.87 -11.08
CA ALA A 311 -1.23 18.59 -10.44
C ALA A 311 0.26 18.26 -10.56
N LEU A 312 0.77 17.44 -9.64
CA LEU A 312 2.03 16.73 -9.86
C LEU A 312 1.89 15.86 -11.12
N PRO A 313 2.95 15.65 -11.91
CA PRO A 313 2.86 14.97 -13.21
C PRO A 313 2.16 13.60 -13.15
N GLU A 314 2.45 12.78 -12.13
CA GLU A 314 1.79 11.49 -11.93
C GLU A 314 0.28 11.60 -11.66
N TRP A 315 -0.19 12.71 -11.09
CA TRP A 315 -1.59 12.99 -10.75
C TRP A 315 -2.35 13.78 -11.81
N ALA A 316 -1.70 14.23 -12.89
CA ALA A 316 -2.33 15.01 -13.96
C ALA A 316 -3.65 14.39 -14.49
N PRO A 317 -3.80 13.06 -14.64
CA PRO A 317 -5.06 12.46 -15.06
C PRO A 317 -6.27 12.71 -14.12
N ARG A 318 -6.04 13.11 -12.86
CA ARG A 318 -7.10 13.35 -11.86
C ARG A 318 -7.70 14.75 -11.91
N THR A 319 -7.12 15.69 -12.66
CA THR A 319 -7.63 17.07 -12.71
C THR A 319 -9.10 17.14 -13.16
N GLY A 320 -9.51 16.25 -14.07
CA GLY A 320 -10.91 16.17 -14.52
C GLY A 320 -11.89 15.78 -13.42
N ALA A 321 -11.49 14.86 -12.52
CA ALA A 321 -12.33 14.47 -11.37
C ALA A 321 -12.43 15.60 -10.34
N TRP A 322 -11.36 16.38 -10.15
CA TRP A 322 -11.39 17.56 -9.30
C TRP A 322 -12.29 18.64 -9.88
N ALA A 323 -12.22 18.85 -11.20
CA ALA A 323 -13.05 19.80 -11.90
C ALA A 323 -14.54 19.49 -11.77
N GLU A 324 -14.93 18.21 -11.86
CA GLU A 324 -16.33 17.81 -11.64
C GLU A 324 -16.84 18.24 -10.25
N VAL A 325 -16.02 18.10 -9.21
CA VAL A 325 -16.39 18.52 -7.84
C VAL A 325 -16.54 20.03 -7.77
N VAL A 326 -15.58 20.78 -8.33
CA VAL A 326 -15.64 22.25 -8.38
C VAL A 326 -16.90 22.71 -9.10
N ASP A 327 -17.19 22.14 -10.28
CA ASP A 327 -18.37 22.48 -11.09
C ASP A 327 -19.67 22.23 -10.31
N ARG A 328 -19.76 21.13 -9.56
CA ARG A 328 -20.95 20.83 -8.73
C ARG A 328 -21.12 21.80 -7.56
N VAL A 329 -20.04 22.19 -6.89
CA VAL A 329 -20.07 23.18 -5.80
C VAL A 329 -20.44 24.56 -6.36
N GLN A 330 -19.86 24.96 -7.49
CA GLN A 330 -20.17 26.22 -8.16
C GLN A 330 -21.61 26.26 -8.69
N ALA A 331 -22.14 25.13 -9.18
CA ALA A 331 -23.50 25.04 -9.68
C ALA A 331 -24.57 25.40 -8.64
N VAL A 332 -24.31 25.11 -7.36
CA VAL A 332 -25.20 25.43 -6.24
C VAL A 332 -24.90 26.79 -5.58
N ALA A 333 -23.77 27.42 -5.91
CA ALA A 333 -23.41 28.75 -5.43
C ALA A 333 -24.22 29.88 -6.11
N GLY A 334 -24.25 31.04 -5.46
CA GLY A 334 -24.92 32.26 -5.94
C GLY A 334 -23.96 33.38 -6.30
N GLY A 335 -24.51 34.49 -6.82
CA GLY A 335 -23.74 35.67 -7.19
C GLY A 335 -22.58 35.36 -8.16
N SER A 336 -21.44 36.03 -7.98
CA SER A 336 -20.25 35.80 -8.82
C SER A 336 -19.47 34.52 -8.47
N ALA A 337 -19.89 33.76 -7.45
CA ALA A 337 -19.23 32.51 -7.07
C ALA A 337 -19.56 31.35 -8.01
N HIS A 338 -20.68 31.44 -8.75
CA HIS A 338 -21.09 30.43 -9.73
C HIS A 338 -20.10 30.28 -10.89
N ASP A 339 -19.50 31.38 -11.35
CA ASP A 339 -18.57 31.39 -12.47
C ASP A 339 -17.16 31.88 -12.06
N ARG A 340 -16.84 31.80 -10.75
CA ARG A 340 -15.58 32.32 -10.22
C ARG A 340 -14.41 31.44 -10.70
N PRO A 341 -13.43 31.96 -11.45
CA PRO A 341 -12.23 31.20 -11.76
C PRO A 341 -11.50 30.82 -10.47
N LEU A 342 -11.21 29.53 -10.30
CA LEU A 342 -10.42 29.00 -9.20
C LEU A 342 -9.07 28.49 -9.71
N VAL A 343 -8.07 28.51 -8.83
CA VAL A 343 -6.81 27.80 -9.03
C VAL A 343 -6.75 26.64 -8.06
N VAL A 344 -7.05 25.43 -8.55
CA VAL A 344 -6.89 24.20 -7.79
C VAL A 344 -5.44 23.74 -7.92
N ARG A 345 -4.70 23.75 -6.82
CA ARG A 345 -3.27 23.42 -6.79
C ARG A 345 -3.05 22.22 -5.88
N GLN A 346 -2.47 21.16 -6.44
CA GLN A 346 -2.02 20.04 -5.63
C GLN A 346 -0.81 20.46 -4.78
N ARG A 347 -0.84 20.13 -3.49
CA ARG A 347 0.26 20.37 -2.55
C ARG A 347 0.51 19.11 -1.75
N ILE A 348 1.78 18.93 -1.36
CA ILE A 348 2.24 17.84 -0.51
C ILE A 348 3.27 18.39 0.47
N ASP A 349 3.47 17.72 1.60
CA ASP A 349 4.66 17.89 2.42
C ASP A 349 5.44 16.58 2.49
N ALA A 350 6.48 16.50 1.69
CA ALA A 350 7.34 15.33 1.56
C ALA A 350 8.57 15.40 2.47
N ARG A 351 8.78 16.49 3.23
CA ARG A 351 10.03 16.74 3.99
C ARG A 351 10.31 15.66 5.02
N TYR A 352 9.26 15.06 5.58
CA TYR A 352 9.35 14.02 6.60
C TYR A 352 9.30 12.58 6.04
N GLY A 353 9.18 12.44 4.71
CA GLY A 353 9.20 11.16 4.01
C GLY A 353 7.85 10.41 4.02
N PRO A 354 7.83 9.16 3.53
CA PRO A 354 6.60 8.38 3.46
C PRO A 354 6.15 7.92 4.85
N GLY A 355 4.84 7.96 5.12
CA GLY A 355 4.25 7.46 6.36
C GLY A 355 4.01 8.52 7.44
N THR A 356 4.45 9.75 7.22
CA THR A 356 4.15 10.88 8.10
C THR A 356 2.92 11.63 7.62
N ASP A 357 2.04 11.97 8.54
CA ASP A 357 0.98 12.95 8.33
C ASP A 357 1.57 14.34 8.59
N ALA A 358 1.52 15.21 7.59
CA ALA A 358 2.12 16.54 7.67
C ALA A 358 1.06 17.58 7.33
N SER A 359 0.86 18.55 8.22
CA SER A 359 -0.12 19.60 8.00
C SER A 359 0.33 20.53 6.88
N ILE A 360 -0.54 20.71 5.89
CA ILE A 360 -0.35 21.67 4.81
C ILE A 360 -1.02 22.99 5.25
N PRO A 361 -0.26 24.08 5.45
CA PRO A 361 -0.86 25.35 5.87
C PRO A 361 -1.85 25.86 4.83
N ALA A 362 -2.96 26.44 5.28
CA ALA A 362 -3.96 27.04 4.40
C ALA A 362 -3.36 28.18 3.56
N SER A 363 -3.76 28.27 2.29
CA SER A 363 -3.34 29.37 1.42
C SER A 363 -4.05 30.67 1.78
N THR A 364 -3.26 31.75 1.82
CA THR A 364 -3.76 33.14 1.92
C THR A 364 -4.01 33.77 0.55
N GLU A 365 -3.71 33.06 -0.55
CA GLU A 365 -3.92 33.57 -1.90
C GLU A 365 -5.40 33.50 -2.29
N PRO A 366 -5.98 34.57 -2.86
CA PRO A 366 -7.38 34.58 -3.28
C PRO A 366 -7.72 33.49 -4.27
N HIS A 367 -8.86 32.82 -4.06
CA HIS A 367 -9.45 31.85 -5.00
C HIS A 367 -8.55 30.65 -5.33
N ARG A 368 -7.55 30.37 -4.49
CA ARG A 368 -6.75 29.15 -4.56
C ARG A 368 -7.33 28.09 -3.65
N VAL A 369 -7.41 26.87 -4.15
CA VAL A 369 -7.85 25.69 -3.38
C VAL A 369 -6.77 24.62 -3.47
N THR A 370 -6.44 24.01 -2.34
CA THR A 370 -5.48 22.93 -2.20
C THR A 370 -6.18 21.59 -2.37
N VAL A 371 -5.52 20.67 -3.06
CA VAL A 371 -5.93 19.26 -3.13
C VAL A 371 -4.75 18.36 -2.74
N GLY A 372 -5.04 17.27 -2.04
CA GLY A 372 -4.03 16.28 -1.64
C GLY A 372 -3.70 15.28 -2.76
N THR A 373 -2.98 14.21 -2.39
CA THR A 373 -2.63 13.11 -3.31
C THR A 373 -3.58 11.91 -3.21
N ALA A 374 -4.21 11.71 -2.05
CA ALA A 374 -5.31 10.77 -1.90
C ALA A 374 -6.59 11.30 -2.58
N TRP A 375 -7.43 10.41 -3.10
CA TRP A 375 -8.68 10.79 -3.76
C TRP A 375 -9.75 9.70 -3.61
N GLY A 376 -11.02 10.09 -3.78
CA GLY A 376 -12.18 9.22 -3.63
C GLY A 376 -12.72 9.19 -2.21
N GLY A 377 -13.89 8.55 -2.03
CA GLY A 377 -14.52 8.34 -0.72
C GLY A 377 -14.63 9.61 0.10
N ASN A 378 -14.00 9.63 1.28
CA ASN A 378 -14.01 10.75 2.21
C ASN A 378 -13.25 11.98 1.71
N ARG A 379 -12.34 11.83 0.73
CA ARG A 379 -11.55 12.95 0.17
C ARG A 379 -12.38 13.86 -0.73
N VAL A 380 -13.49 13.37 -1.28
CA VAL A 380 -14.41 14.18 -2.10
C VAL A 380 -15.13 15.23 -1.25
N PRO A 381 -15.84 14.89 -0.15
CA PRO A 381 -16.49 15.90 0.69
C PRO A 381 -15.50 16.80 1.44
N GLU A 382 -14.29 16.32 1.74
CA GLU A 382 -13.20 17.12 2.27
C GLU A 382 -12.78 18.22 1.27
N PHE A 383 -12.48 17.84 0.03
CA PHE A 383 -12.13 18.78 -1.03
C PHE A 383 -13.27 19.74 -1.38
N SER A 384 -14.52 19.26 -1.45
CA SER A 384 -15.67 20.14 -1.72
C SER A 384 -15.90 21.16 -0.60
N SER A 385 -15.56 20.82 0.65
CA SER A 385 -15.65 21.75 1.78
C SER A 385 -14.59 22.86 1.66
N ALA A 386 -13.37 22.53 1.22
CA ALA A 386 -12.34 23.52 0.94
C ALA A 386 -12.74 24.47 -0.21
N VAL A 387 -13.27 23.92 -1.32
CA VAL A 387 -13.80 24.72 -2.44
C VAL A 387 -14.90 25.66 -1.97
N ALA A 388 -15.88 25.14 -1.20
CA ALA A 388 -16.98 25.94 -0.69
C ALA A 388 -16.51 27.04 0.28
N ALA A 389 -15.54 26.74 1.15
CA ALA A 389 -14.94 27.71 2.06
C ALA A 389 -14.27 28.85 1.28
N VAL A 390 -13.50 28.54 0.22
CA VAL A 390 -12.85 29.56 -0.63
C VAL A 390 -13.87 30.41 -1.40
N LEU A 391 -14.98 29.83 -1.87
CA LEU A 391 -16.03 30.60 -2.54
C LEU A 391 -16.79 31.55 -1.59
N VAL A 392 -16.90 31.20 -0.31
CA VAL A 392 -17.62 31.98 0.71
C VAL A 392 -16.72 33.00 1.41
N ALA A 393 -15.50 32.60 1.78
CA ALA A 393 -14.56 33.41 2.57
C ALA A 393 -13.45 34.07 1.73
N GLY A 394 -13.24 33.61 0.49
CA GLY A 394 -12.29 34.18 -0.47
C GLY A 394 -10.92 33.48 -0.51
N THR A 395 -10.46 32.93 0.61
CA THR A 395 -9.18 32.20 0.76
C THR A 395 -9.38 30.98 1.66
N GLU A 396 -8.43 30.04 1.64
CA GLU A 396 -8.48 28.88 2.54
C GLU A 396 -8.31 29.32 4.00
N ALA A 397 -7.38 30.24 4.26
CA ALA A 397 -7.10 30.74 5.61
C ALA A 397 -8.31 31.47 6.22
N ALA A 398 -9.01 32.31 5.44
CA ALA A 398 -10.24 32.95 5.93
C ALA A 398 -11.38 31.94 6.12
N GLY A 399 -11.33 30.80 5.43
CA GLY A 399 -12.26 29.68 5.58
C GLY A 399 -12.09 28.95 6.91
N SER A 400 -10.86 28.65 7.32
CA SER A 400 -10.58 27.96 8.59
C SER A 400 -10.91 28.80 9.82
N GLU A 401 -10.91 30.13 9.69
CA GLU A 401 -11.28 31.09 10.74
C GLU A 401 -12.81 31.31 10.86
N LEU A 402 -13.63 30.63 10.05
CA LEU A 402 -15.09 30.79 10.11
C LEU A 402 -15.66 30.28 11.44
N CYS A 403 -16.22 31.19 12.23
CA CYS A 403 -16.98 30.88 13.44
C CYS A 403 -18.45 31.35 13.36
N ASP A 404 -18.86 31.97 12.24
CA ASP A 404 -20.20 32.54 12.07
C ASP A 404 -21.10 31.68 11.17
N GLY A 405 -22.32 32.16 10.91
CA GLY A 405 -23.33 31.45 10.12
C GLY A 405 -22.91 31.12 8.69
N ARG A 406 -21.83 31.72 8.15
CA ARG A 406 -21.29 31.34 6.84
C ARG A 406 -20.91 29.87 6.77
N MET A 407 -20.56 29.24 7.90
CA MET A 407 -20.26 27.81 7.95
C MET A 407 -21.44 26.94 7.48
N VAL A 408 -22.69 27.36 7.75
CA VAL A 408 -23.88 26.66 7.24
C VAL A 408 -23.94 26.72 5.71
N THR A 409 -23.63 27.89 5.14
CA THR A 409 -23.56 28.08 3.68
C THR A 409 -22.46 27.20 3.09
N VAL A 410 -21.27 27.18 3.69
CA VAL A 410 -20.14 26.32 3.26
C VAL A 410 -20.55 24.84 3.21
N MET A 411 -21.13 24.32 4.29
CA MET A 411 -21.53 22.91 4.35
C MET A 411 -22.68 22.58 3.40
N TRP A 412 -23.63 23.49 3.19
CA TRP A 412 -24.68 23.30 2.18
C TRP A 412 -24.09 23.17 0.77
N LEU A 413 -23.18 24.08 0.38
CA LEU A 413 -22.54 24.05 -0.93
C LEU A 413 -21.67 22.80 -1.12
N SER A 414 -20.97 22.39 -0.06
CA SER A 414 -20.11 21.21 -0.08
C SER A 414 -20.88 19.90 -0.24
N LEU A 415 -22.04 19.76 0.42
CA LEU A 415 -22.69 18.46 0.60
C LEU A 415 -24.01 18.27 -0.15
N SER A 416 -24.75 19.34 -0.46
CA SER A 416 -26.13 19.22 -0.97
C SER A 416 -26.29 18.54 -2.33
N TRP A 417 -25.23 18.47 -3.12
CA TRP A 417 -25.22 17.83 -4.44
C TRP A 417 -24.80 16.35 -4.40
N GLN A 418 -24.32 15.86 -3.25
CA GLN A 418 -23.89 14.48 -3.06
C GLN A 418 -25.08 13.52 -3.13
N ASP A 419 -24.85 12.26 -3.52
CA ASP A 419 -25.91 11.25 -3.60
C ASP A 419 -26.52 10.92 -2.22
N ASP A 420 -25.70 10.93 -1.17
CA ASP A 420 -26.11 10.83 0.23
C ASP A 420 -25.47 11.96 1.06
N PRO A 421 -26.11 13.15 1.13
CA PRO A 421 -25.54 14.30 1.83
C PRO A 421 -25.36 14.08 3.33
N MET A 422 -26.17 13.22 3.95
CA MET A 422 -26.10 12.95 5.39
C MET A 422 -24.94 12.03 5.73
N ASP A 423 -24.69 11.01 4.92
CA ASP A 423 -23.48 10.19 5.09
C ASP A 423 -22.22 11.00 4.72
N ALA A 424 -22.29 11.90 3.75
CA ALA A 424 -21.19 12.82 3.45
C ALA A 424 -20.89 13.78 4.62
N LEU A 425 -21.91 14.31 5.30
CA LEU A 425 -21.75 15.10 6.53
C LEU A 425 -21.07 14.30 7.64
N ARG A 426 -21.47 13.03 7.80
CA ARG A 426 -20.89 12.13 8.79
C ARG A 426 -19.40 11.93 8.52
N ARG A 427 -19.04 11.57 7.30
CA ARG A 427 -17.67 11.20 6.89
C ARG A 427 -16.68 12.37 6.80
N VAL A 428 -17.17 13.58 6.58
CA VAL A 428 -16.31 14.78 6.51
C VAL A 428 -15.99 15.33 7.90
N ARG A 429 -16.62 14.81 8.95
CA ARG A 429 -16.35 15.22 10.34
C ARG A 429 -15.41 14.23 11.00
N LEU A 430 -14.47 14.74 11.80
CA LEU A 430 -13.49 13.93 12.51
C LEU A 430 -14.13 12.92 13.49
N ASP A 431 -15.31 13.23 14.01
CA ASP A 431 -16.01 12.43 15.02
C ASP A 431 -17.02 11.43 14.42
N ASP A 432 -17.12 11.34 13.09
CA ASP A 432 -18.10 10.52 12.37
C ASP A 432 -19.56 10.72 12.87
N SER A 433 -19.88 11.91 13.39
CA SER A 433 -21.19 12.20 13.95
C SER A 433 -21.95 13.24 13.12
N VAL A 434 -23.26 13.36 13.34
CA VAL A 434 -24.12 14.36 12.67
C VAL A 434 -24.75 15.32 13.67
N THR A 435 -24.23 15.37 14.90
CA THR A 435 -24.77 16.13 16.03
C THR A 435 -23.64 16.73 16.85
N GLY A 436 -23.90 17.76 17.66
CA GLY A 436 -22.82 18.39 18.45
C GLY A 436 -21.85 19.20 17.59
N SER A 437 -20.87 19.82 18.23
CA SER A 437 -19.76 20.49 17.56
C SER A 437 -18.73 19.48 17.05
N ALA A 438 -18.05 19.80 15.95
CA ALA A 438 -16.96 18.98 15.42
C ALA A 438 -16.00 19.77 14.55
N ILE A 439 -14.86 19.12 14.30
CA ILE A 439 -13.90 19.50 13.28
C ILE A 439 -14.33 18.89 11.95
N VAL A 440 -14.41 19.73 10.92
CA VAL A 440 -14.65 19.33 9.54
C VAL A 440 -13.29 19.22 8.85
N LEU A 441 -13.05 18.04 8.28
CA LEU A 441 -11.82 17.72 7.56
C LEU A 441 -11.71 18.58 6.29
N SER A 442 -10.49 19.05 6.03
CA SER A 442 -10.09 19.84 4.86
C SER A 442 -8.69 19.39 4.44
N PRO A 443 -8.27 19.56 3.17
CA PRO A 443 -6.91 19.21 2.74
C PRO A 443 -5.80 20.06 3.38
N THR A 444 -6.16 21.16 4.05
CA THR A 444 -5.24 22.07 4.76
C THR A 444 -5.67 22.21 6.22
N ASP A 445 -5.56 23.40 6.82
CA ASP A 445 -6.15 23.67 8.12
C ASP A 445 -7.66 23.33 8.12
N PRO A 446 -8.14 22.61 9.15
CA PRO A 446 -9.51 22.14 9.20
C PRO A 446 -10.49 23.29 9.46
N LEU A 447 -11.77 23.03 9.20
CA LEU A 447 -12.85 23.97 9.54
C LEU A 447 -13.48 23.57 10.86
N SER A 448 -14.04 24.53 11.59
CA SER A 448 -14.80 24.25 12.82
C SER A 448 -16.29 24.39 12.56
N MET A 449 -17.10 23.52 13.18
CA MET A 449 -18.55 23.63 13.13
C MET A 449 -19.14 23.52 14.53
N THR A 450 -19.89 24.55 14.94
CA THR A 450 -20.59 24.58 16.23
C THR A 450 -21.76 23.60 16.24
N GLU A 451 -22.28 23.27 17.42
CA GLU A 451 -23.49 22.46 17.55
C GLU A 451 -24.70 23.16 16.90
N GLY A 452 -24.81 24.48 17.01
CA GLY A 452 -25.86 25.27 16.38
C GLY A 452 -25.83 25.19 14.85
N GLN A 453 -24.64 25.35 14.27
CA GLN A 453 -24.42 25.22 12.82
C GLN A 453 -24.72 23.80 12.34
N THR A 454 -24.23 22.78 13.05
CA THR A 454 -24.52 21.36 12.77
C THR A 454 -26.02 21.10 12.71
N ASP A 455 -26.77 21.61 13.69
CA ASP A 455 -28.20 21.40 13.80
C ASP A 455 -28.97 21.94 12.58
N VAL A 456 -28.53 23.10 12.06
CA VAL A 456 -29.11 23.73 10.88
C VAL A 456 -28.70 22.99 9.60
N VAL A 457 -27.42 22.65 9.45
CA VAL A 457 -26.91 21.88 8.31
C VAL A 457 -27.63 20.53 8.21
N ARG A 458 -27.74 19.79 9.32
CA ARG A 458 -28.45 18.52 9.35
C ARG A 458 -29.89 18.64 8.86
N ARG A 459 -30.64 19.65 9.33
CA ARG A 459 -32.02 19.88 8.88
C ARG A 459 -32.11 20.22 7.40
N LEU A 460 -31.16 21.00 6.88
CA LEU A 460 -31.08 21.34 5.46
C LEU A 460 -30.82 20.10 4.61
N LEU A 461 -29.96 19.18 5.06
CA LEU A 461 -29.59 17.99 4.29
C LEU A 461 -30.61 16.86 4.41
N GLU A 462 -31.24 16.65 5.58
CA GLU A 462 -32.25 15.60 5.79
C GLU A 462 -33.56 15.89 5.05
N ASN A 463 -34.05 17.12 5.12
CA ASN A 463 -35.35 17.51 4.56
C ASN A 463 -35.27 18.94 4.00
N PRO A 464 -34.55 19.15 2.88
CA PRO A 464 -34.37 20.49 2.30
C PRO A 464 -35.73 21.08 1.93
N PRO A 465 -36.08 22.28 2.44
CA PRO A 465 -37.28 22.97 2.02
C PRO A 465 -37.31 23.18 0.50
N ALA A 466 -38.48 23.06 -0.14
CA ALA A 466 -38.59 23.22 -1.59
C ALA A 466 -38.03 24.59 -2.04
N GLY A 467 -37.03 24.58 -2.92
CA GLY A 467 -36.37 25.79 -3.41
C GLY A 467 -35.18 26.30 -2.58
N THR A 468 -34.61 25.51 -1.66
CA THR A 468 -33.40 25.91 -0.89
C THR A 468 -32.26 26.40 -1.79
N GLY A 469 -31.93 25.69 -2.87
CA GLY A 469 -30.89 26.14 -3.81
C GLY A 469 -31.20 27.50 -4.46
N ALA A 470 -32.47 27.77 -4.79
CA ALA A 470 -32.87 29.07 -5.32
C ALA A 470 -32.78 30.17 -4.24
N ARG A 471 -33.09 29.86 -2.98
CA ARG A 471 -32.92 30.79 -1.85
C ARG A 471 -31.44 31.11 -1.60
N VAL A 472 -30.55 30.11 -1.68
CA VAL A 472 -29.09 30.33 -1.61
C VAL A 472 -28.64 31.32 -2.67
N LYS A 473 -29.06 31.13 -3.93
CA LYS A 473 -28.72 32.04 -5.03
C LYS A 473 -29.28 33.44 -4.83
N LYS A 474 -30.53 33.54 -4.38
CA LYS A 474 -31.22 34.82 -4.15
C LYS A 474 -30.60 35.63 -3.01
N HIS A 475 -30.24 34.98 -1.91
CA HIS A 475 -29.74 35.63 -0.68
C HIS A 475 -28.21 35.54 -0.55
N TRP A 476 -27.49 35.28 -1.64
CA TRP A 476 -26.04 35.03 -1.63
C TRP A 476 -25.25 36.07 -0.84
N ALA A 477 -25.46 37.35 -1.11
CA ALA A 477 -24.74 38.44 -0.44
C ALA A 477 -24.97 38.48 1.08
N GLU A 478 -26.17 38.13 1.55
CA GLU A 478 -26.46 38.04 2.99
C GLU A 478 -25.86 36.77 3.61
N LEU A 479 -25.93 35.63 2.90
CA LEU A 479 -25.44 34.32 3.35
C LEU A 479 -23.92 34.23 3.44
N THR A 480 -23.19 35.08 2.71
CA THR A 480 -21.73 35.17 2.74
C THR A 480 -21.23 36.43 3.44
N ALA A 481 -22.11 37.22 4.06
CA ALA A 481 -21.69 38.42 4.80
C ALA A 481 -20.92 38.02 6.08
N PRO A 482 -19.75 38.62 6.34
CA PRO A 482 -19.04 38.40 7.60
C PRO A 482 -19.91 38.72 8.82
N GLY A 483 -19.92 37.84 9.81
CA GLY A 483 -20.70 38.01 11.04
C GLY A 483 -22.19 37.68 10.90
N VAL A 484 -22.66 37.15 9.77
CA VAL A 484 -24.04 36.65 9.66
C VAL A 484 -24.28 35.56 10.70
N THR A 485 -25.39 35.62 11.44
CA THR A 485 -25.65 34.63 12.49
C THR A 485 -26.23 33.35 11.89
N THR A 486 -25.96 32.21 12.54
CA THR A 486 -26.56 30.91 12.15
C THR A 486 -28.10 30.97 12.12
N ALA A 487 -28.72 31.73 13.04
CA ALA A 487 -30.16 31.95 13.05
C ALA A 487 -30.66 32.71 11.81
N ARG A 488 -29.92 33.74 11.37
CA ARG A 488 -30.26 34.50 10.16
C ARG A 488 -30.11 33.64 8.91
N VAL A 489 -29.07 32.81 8.82
CA VAL A 489 -28.91 31.86 7.71
C VAL A 489 -30.07 30.87 7.66
N ALA A 490 -30.45 30.30 8.81
CA ALA A 490 -31.58 29.38 8.90
C ALA A 490 -32.90 30.03 8.41
N GLU A 491 -33.17 31.27 8.84
CA GLU A 491 -34.33 32.06 8.39
C GLU A 491 -34.34 32.24 6.88
N LEU A 492 -33.21 32.69 6.30
CA LEU A 492 -33.08 32.94 4.86
C LEU A 492 -33.25 31.67 4.02
N LEU A 493 -32.88 30.50 4.55
CA LEU A 493 -33.01 29.21 3.87
C LEU A 493 -34.34 28.51 4.14
N GLY A 494 -35.13 28.99 5.10
CA GLY A 494 -36.46 28.49 5.43
C GLY A 494 -36.46 27.26 6.34
N VAL A 495 -35.44 27.11 7.19
CA VAL A 495 -35.35 26.05 8.21
C VAL A 495 -35.42 26.63 9.61
N PRO A 496 -35.85 25.84 10.62
CA PRO A 496 -35.88 26.32 12.00
C PRO A 496 -34.47 26.68 12.49
N GLY A 497 -34.36 27.77 13.23
CA GLY A 497 -33.09 28.28 13.78
C GLY A 497 -32.36 27.32 14.73
N PRO A 498 -31.11 27.62 15.09
CA PRO A 498 -30.28 26.76 15.92
C PRO A 498 -30.83 26.70 17.35
N LYS A 499 -30.63 25.55 18.03
CA LYS A 499 -31.03 25.38 19.44
C LYS A 499 -30.05 26.02 20.43
N LYS A 500 -28.80 26.20 20.01
CA LYS A 500 -27.70 26.81 20.78
C LYS A 500 -27.05 27.90 19.94
N ALA A 501 -26.49 28.91 20.61
CA ALA A 501 -25.73 29.96 19.94
C ALA A 501 -24.39 29.43 19.43
N ASP A 502 -23.78 30.18 18.51
CA ASP A 502 -22.43 29.91 18.04
C ASP A 502 -21.43 30.26 19.17
N SER A 503 -20.67 29.27 19.62
CA SER A 503 -19.53 29.46 20.52
C SER A 503 -18.34 28.65 19.99
N CYS A 504 -17.38 29.33 19.38
CA CYS A 504 -16.05 28.75 19.22
C CYS A 504 -15.31 29.04 20.52
N GLU A 505 -14.82 27.99 21.18
CA GLU A 505 -13.86 28.18 22.28
C GLU A 505 -12.52 28.57 21.64
N ASP A 506 -11.86 29.59 22.21
CA ASP A 506 -10.53 30.07 21.77
C ASP A 506 -9.42 29.02 21.97
#